data_AF-A0A4R0FCF4-F1
#
_entry.id   AF-A0A4R0FCF4-F1
#
_cell.length_a   1.000
_cell.length_b   1.000
_cell.length_c   1.000
_cell.angle_alpha   90.00
_cell.angle_beta   90.00
_cell.angle_gamma   90.00
#
_symmetry.space_group_name_H-M   'P 1'
#
loop_
_entity.id
_entity.type
_entity.pdbx_description
1 polymer ?
#
loop_
_entity_poly.entity_id
_entity_poly.type
_entity_poly.pdbx_seq_one_letter_code
_entity_poly.pdbx_strand_id
1 'polypeptide(L)'
;MLKMIDVLEQNLVQNFTHSLNTPTFQFDELLNQGILNASESELQKAVLSFFNREDAIESAQALDISAERIQALQTGVALKDDRYLADTAKIVALCLALETDALNQLDISDCLQDFPV
;
A
#
# COMPACT_ATOMS: atom_id res chain seq x y z
N MET A 1 -2.01 17.24 4.72
CA MET A 1 -1.36 15.93 4.60
C MET A 1 -1.49 15.50 3.15
N LEU A 2 -0.39 15.11 2.51
CA LEU A 2 -0.43 14.56 1.16
C LEU A 2 -0.99 13.14 1.27
N LYS A 3 -2.03 12.82 0.52
CA LYS A 3 -2.60 11.47 0.52
C LYS A 3 -1.91 10.61 -0.54
N MET A 4 -1.82 9.30 -0.32
CA MET A 4 -1.22 8.38 -1.28
C MET A 4 -1.97 8.38 -2.63
N ILE A 5 -3.29 8.62 -2.61
CA ILE A 5 -4.10 8.84 -3.81
C ILE A 5 -3.71 10.09 -4.62
N ASP A 6 -3.05 11.08 -3.99
CA ASP A 6 -2.58 12.29 -4.68
C ASP A 6 -1.21 12.04 -5.34
N VAL A 7 -0.45 11.06 -4.84
CA VAL A 7 0.87 10.67 -5.35
C VAL A 7 0.76 9.74 -6.56
N LEU A 8 -0.26 8.89 -6.55
CA LEU A 8 -0.51 7.92 -7.60
C LEU A 8 -1.52 8.45 -8.61
N GLU A 9 -1.45 7.95 -9.84
CA GLU A 9 -2.39 8.33 -10.87
C GLU A 9 -3.82 7.91 -10.50
N GLN A 10 -4.81 8.76 -10.78
CA GLN A 10 -6.22 8.45 -10.55
C GLN A 10 -6.66 7.12 -11.19
N ASN A 11 -6.06 6.75 -12.31
CA ASN A 11 -6.33 5.47 -12.97
C ASN A 11 -5.97 4.28 -12.05
N LEU A 12 -4.83 4.36 -11.38
CA LEU A 12 -4.41 3.32 -10.44
C LEU A 12 -5.36 3.23 -9.24
N VAL A 13 -5.73 4.39 -8.68
CA VAL A 13 -6.63 4.48 -7.52
C VAL A 13 -8.01 3.89 -7.84
N GLN A 14 -8.55 4.17 -9.04
CA GLN A 14 -9.84 3.63 -9.48
C GLN A 14 -9.78 2.11 -9.69
N ASN A 15 -8.68 1.60 -10.24
CA ASN A 15 -8.50 0.17 -10.44
C ASN A 15 -8.14 -0.60 -9.17
N PHE A 16 -7.71 0.10 -8.10
CA PHE A 16 -7.33 -0.52 -6.83
C PHE A 16 -8.50 -1.28 -6.19
N THR A 17 -9.66 -0.65 -6.00
CA THR A 17 -10.86 -1.31 -5.42
C THR A 17 -11.34 -2.47 -6.29
N HIS A 18 -11.18 -2.35 -7.61
CA HIS A 18 -11.53 -3.43 -8.53
C HIS A 18 -10.57 -4.62 -8.40
N SER A 19 -9.26 -4.35 -8.31
CA SER A 19 -8.23 -5.37 -8.10
C SER A 19 -8.33 -6.06 -6.73
N LEU A 20 -8.82 -5.37 -5.70
CA LEU A 20 -9.04 -6.00 -4.40
C LEU A 20 -10.13 -7.08 -4.46
N ASN A 21 -11.17 -6.85 -5.26
CA ASN A 21 -12.25 -7.83 -5.46
C ASN A 21 -11.87 -8.92 -6.47
N THR A 22 -10.94 -8.65 -7.38
CA THR A 22 -10.44 -9.62 -8.36
C THR A 22 -8.91 -9.57 -8.40
N PRO A 23 -8.21 -10.41 -7.62
CA PRO A 23 -6.76 -10.39 -7.57
C PRO A 23 -6.22 -10.70 -8.96
N THR A 24 -5.63 -9.68 -9.58
CA THR A 24 -5.04 -9.76 -10.91
C THR A 24 -3.57 -9.45 -10.79
N PHE A 25 -2.70 -10.38 -11.23
CA PHE A 25 -1.25 -10.15 -11.34
C PHE A 25 -0.90 -8.86 -12.10
N GLN A 26 -1.81 -8.43 -12.96
CA GLN A 26 -1.70 -7.20 -13.75
C GLN A 26 -1.75 -5.94 -12.88
N PHE A 27 -2.44 -5.98 -11.73
CA PHE A 27 -2.51 -4.84 -10.82
C PHE A 27 -1.21 -4.65 -10.03
N ASP A 28 -0.53 -5.74 -9.63
CA ASP A 28 0.76 -5.64 -8.95
C ASP A 28 1.80 -4.95 -9.84
N GLU A 29 1.82 -5.28 -11.14
CA GLU A 29 2.67 -4.58 -12.11
C GLU A 29 2.27 -3.11 -12.27
N LEU A 30 0.98 -2.80 -12.36
CA LEU A 30 0.49 -1.43 -12.44
C LEU A 30 0.85 -0.61 -11.20
N LEU A 31 0.71 -1.19 -10.00
CA LEU A 31 1.07 -0.56 -8.73
C LEU A 31 2.56 -0.27 -8.67
N ASN A 32 3.39 -1.25 -9.01
CA ASN A 32 4.85 -1.05 -9.07
C ASN A 32 5.22 0.04 -10.08
N GLN A 33 4.62 0.03 -11.27
CA GLN A 33 4.84 1.09 -12.26
C GLN A 33 4.35 2.45 -11.76
N GLY A 34 3.21 2.52 -11.08
CA GLY A 34 2.69 3.74 -10.46
C GLY A 34 3.67 4.31 -9.42
N ILE A 35 4.26 3.45 -8.59
CA ILE A 35 5.27 3.84 -7.60
C ILE A 35 6.57 4.31 -8.27
N LEU A 36 7.01 3.61 -9.31
CA LEU A 36 8.22 3.97 -10.07
C LEU A 36 8.04 5.30 -10.82
N ASN A 37 6.84 5.55 -11.36
CA ASN A 37 6.48 6.76 -12.09
C ASN A 37 6.13 7.95 -11.19
N ALA A 38 5.69 7.71 -9.96
CA ALA A 38 5.38 8.76 -8.98
C ALA A 38 6.61 9.63 -8.68
N SER A 39 6.40 10.90 -8.34
CA SER A 39 7.50 11.76 -7.89
C SER A 39 8.13 11.18 -6.63
N GLU A 40 9.44 11.03 -6.62
CA GLU A 40 10.17 10.50 -5.45
C GLU A 40 9.90 11.34 -4.20
N SER A 41 9.82 12.66 -4.36
CA SER A 41 9.49 13.58 -3.26
C SER A 41 8.05 13.44 -2.74
N GLU A 42 7.10 13.05 -3.60
CA GLU A 42 5.70 12.85 -3.21
C GLU A 42 5.52 11.49 -2.55
N LEU A 43 6.11 10.45 -3.14
CA LEU A 43 6.16 9.11 -2.57
C LEU A 43 6.80 9.12 -1.18
N GLN A 44 7.94 9.81 -1.04
CA GLN A 44 8.61 9.95 0.26
C GLN A 44 7.70 10.63 1.28
N LYS A 45 7.02 11.72 0.91
CA LYS A 45 6.10 12.42 1.80
C LYS A 45 4.91 11.56 2.20
N ALA A 46 4.34 10.78 1.28
CA ALA A 46 3.21 9.91 1.58
C ALA A 46 3.62 8.73 2.46
N VAL A 47 4.78 8.10 2.21
CA VAL A 47 5.32 7.05 3.07
C VAL A 47 5.67 7.58 4.47
N LEU A 48 6.29 8.76 4.56
CA LEU A 48 6.52 9.42 5.85
C LEU A 48 5.21 9.77 6.56
N SER A 49 4.19 10.19 5.81
CA SER A 49 2.86 10.44 6.37
C SER A 49 2.20 9.17 6.89
N PHE A 50 2.41 8.02 6.24
CA PHE A 50 2.00 6.72 6.75
C PHE A 50 2.71 6.42 8.08
N PHE A 51 4.04 6.56 8.14
CA PHE A 51 4.82 6.29 9.35
C PHE A 51 4.59 7.26 10.51
N ASN A 52 3.95 8.41 10.27
CA ASN A 52 3.52 9.33 11.31
C ASN A 52 2.27 8.86 12.06
N ARG A 53 1.62 7.78 11.62
CA ARG A 53 0.46 7.20 12.32
C ARG A 53 0.93 6.33 13.48
N GLU A 54 0.14 6.32 14.56
CA GLU A 54 0.43 5.50 15.75
C GLU A 54 0.48 4.01 15.42
N ASP A 55 -0.36 3.55 14.49
CA ASP A 55 -0.49 2.16 14.05
C ASP A 55 0.45 1.78 12.89
N ALA A 56 1.33 2.68 12.44
CA ALA A 56 2.11 2.46 11.23
C ALA A 56 3.10 1.30 11.35
N ILE A 57 3.77 1.20 12.51
CA ILE A 57 4.71 0.11 12.78
C ILE A 57 3.98 -1.23 12.83
N GLU A 58 2.86 -1.28 13.56
CA GLU A 58 2.05 -2.49 13.70
C GLU A 58 1.46 -2.92 12.35
N SER A 59 0.96 -1.97 11.57
CA SER A 59 0.46 -2.20 10.21
C SER A 59 1.56 -2.72 9.27
N ALA A 60 2.75 -2.11 9.31
CA ALA A 60 3.87 -2.56 8.48
C ALA A 60 4.36 -3.97 8.90
N GLN A 61 4.35 -4.28 10.20
CA GLN A 61 4.64 -5.63 10.68
C GLN A 61 3.57 -6.63 10.24
N ALA A 62 2.29 -6.25 10.27
CA ALA A 62 1.18 -7.08 9.78
C ALA A 62 1.24 -7.32 8.26
N LEU A 63 1.86 -6.41 7.51
CA LEU A 63 2.17 -6.56 6.08
C LEU A 63 3.40 -7.46 5.81
N ASP A 64 3.92 -8.12 6.85
CA ASP A 64 5.09 -9.01 6.73
C ASP A 64 6.35 -8.25 6.31
N ILE A 65 6.51 -7.01 6.80
CA ILE A 65 7.68 -6.17 6.59
C ILE A 65 8.55 -6.24 7.85
N SER A 66 9.82 -6.64 7.68
CA SER A 66 10.76 -6.76 8.78
C SER A 66 11.10 -5.40 9.42
N ALA A 67 11.38 -5.36 10.72
CA ALA A 67 11.70 -4.12 11.43
C ALA A 67 12.87 -3.33 10.83
N GLU A 68 13.90 -4.01 10.29
CA GLU A 68 15.00 -3.36 9.55
C GLU A 68 14.51 -2.65 8.29
N ARG A 69 13.61 -3.30 7.52
CA ARG A 69 13.00 -2.73 6.31
C ARG A 69 12.09 -1.56 6.67
N ILE A 70 11.33 -1.67 7.76
CA ILE A 70 10.50 -0.58 8.29
C ILE A 70 11.37 0.64 8.60
N GLN A 71 12.49 0.47 9.31
CA GLN A 71 13.42 1.56 9.59
C GLN A 71 13.97 2.19 8.31
N ALA A 72 14.32 1.38 7.30
CA ALA A 72 14.76 1.90 6.00
C ALA A 72 13.65 2.72 5.32
N LEU A 73 12.41 2.20 5.28
CA LEU A 73 11.26 2.88 4.68
C LEU A 73 10.89 4.18 5.44
N GLN A 74 11.08 4.21 6.76
CA GLN A 74 10.91 5.40 7.59
C GLN A 74 11.91 6.52 7.26
N THR A 75 13.09 6.18 6.75
CA THR A 75 14.02 7.21 6.24
C THR A 75 13.53 7.80 4.92
N GLY A 76 12.63 7.10 4.22
CA GLY A 76 12.12 7.51 2.92
C GLY A 76 13.17 7.50 1.82
N VAL A 77 14.31 6.84 2.06
CA VAL A 77 15.42 6.72 1.11
C VAL A 77 15.25 5.44 0.30
N ALA A 78 15.48 5.52 -1.02
CA ALA A 78 15.51 4.38 -1.92
C ALA A 78 14.20 3.55 -1.94
N LEU A 79 13.05 4.20 -1.77
CA LEU A 79 11.72 3.55 -1.78
C LEU A 79 11.41 2.82 -3.10
N LYS A 80 12.10 3.19 -4.18
CA LYS A 80 11.98 2.63 -5.52
C LYS A 80 13.01 1.54 -5.84
N ASP A 81 13.96 1.25 -4.94
CA ASP A 81 14.92 0.16 -5.16
C ASP A 81 14.19 -1.18 -5.16
N ASP A 82 14.56 -2.10 -6.04
CA ASP A 82 13.96 -3.44 -6.14
C ASP A 82 13.86 -4.19 -4.80
N ARG A 83 14.78 -3.90 -3.86
CA ARG A 83 14.78 -4.50 -2.51
C ARG A 83 13.62 -4.03 -1.65
N TYR A 84 13.22 -2.76 -1.81
CA TYR A 84 12.20 -2.09 -1.02
C TYR A 84 10.91 -1.86 -1.80
N LEU A 85 10.92 -1.98 -3.13
CA LEU A 85 9.77 -1.75 -4.00
C LEU A 85 8.57 -2.60 -3.58
N ALA A 86 8.81 -3.87 -3.26
CA ALA A 86 7.75 -4.76 -2.77
C ALA A 86 7.16 -4.29 -1.42
N ASP A 87 8.00 -3.79 -0.50
CA ASP A 87 7.53 -3.29 0.79
C ASP A 87 6.82 -1.94 0.64
N THR A 88 7.35 -1.05 -0.20
CA THR A 88 6.73 0.21 -0.58
C THR A 88 5.37 -0.06 -1.22
N ALA A 89 5.26 -1.04 -2.12
CA ALA A 89 4.00 -1.42 -2.73
C ALA A 89 2.97 -1.89 -1.69
N LYS A 90 3.37 -2.69 -0.70
CA LYS A 90 2.50 -3.09 0.41
C LYS A 90 2.00 -1.88 1.21
N ILE A 91 2.88 -0.94 1.57
CA ILE A 91 2.51 0.27 2.30
C ILE A 91 1.57 1.14 1.47
N VAL A 92 1.89 1.33 0.19
CA VAL A 92 1.11 2.12 -0.76
C VAL A 92 -0.28 1.50 -0.92
N ALA A 93 -0.36 0.18 -1.13
CA ALA A 93 -1.62 -0.55 -1.20
C ALA A 93 -2.46 -0.39 0.07
N LEU A 94 -1.85 -0.49 1.25
CA LEU A 94 -2.56 -0.26 2.51
C LEU A 94 -3.06 1.19 2.63
N CYS A 95 -2.23 2.17 2.27
CA CYS A 95 -2.63 3.58 2.27
C CYS A 95 -3.80 3.82 1.33
N LEU A 96 -3.73 3.28 0.10
CA LEU A 96 -4.83 3.32 -0.85
C LEU A 96 -6.10 2.68 -0.28
N ALA A 97 -6.00 1.52 0.38
CA ALA A 97 -7.14 0.84 0.94
C ALA A 97 -7.84 1.63 2.04
N LEU A 98 -7.05 2.32 2.86
CA LEU A 98 -7.57 3.17 3.94
C LEU A 98 -8.09 4.51 3.42
N GLU A 99 -7.48 5.07 2.38
CA GLU A 99 -7.90 6.35 1.80
C GLU A 99 -9.11 6.23 0.87
N THR A 100 -9.25 5.10 0.17
CA THR A 100 -10.39 4.79 -0.71
C THR A 100 -11.53 4.08 0.02
N ASP A 101 -11.36 3.81 1.31
CA ASP A 101 -12.29 3.00 2.11
C ASP A 101 -12.54 1.62 1.49
N ALA A 102 -11.60 1.13 0.67
CA ALA A 102 -11.77 -0.11 -0.07
C ALA A 102 -11.77 -1.34 0.84
N LEU A 103 -11.22 -1.25 2.06
CA LEU A 103 -11.36 -2.32 3.07
C LEU A 103 -12.81 -2.51 3.53
N ASN A 104 -13.60 -1.43 3.59
CA ASN A 104 -15.03 -1.51 3.91
C ASN A 104 -15.89 -1.88 2.71
N GLN A 105 -15.37 -1.68 1.49
CA GLN A 105 -16.04 -2.08 0.24
C GLN A 105 -15.63 -3.48 -0.24
N LEU A 106 -14.62 -4.10 0.38
CA LEU A 106 -14.34 -5.51 0.20
C LEU A 106 -15.57 -6.26 0.68
N ASP A 107 -16.28 -6.86 -0.28
CA ASP A 107 -17.35 -7.79 0.00
C ASP A 107 -16.67 -9.03 0.57
N ILE A 108 -16.39 -9.01 1.88
CA ILE A 108 -16.04 -10.21 2.64
C ILE A 108 -17.34 -11.02 2.63
N SER A 109 -17.63 -11.66 1.49
CA SER A 109 -18.63 -12.71 1.43
C SER A 109 -18.33 -13.63 2.60
N ASP A 110 -19.38 -14.00 3.33
CA ASP A 110 -19.43 -14.85 4.53
C ASP A 110 -18.82 -16.26 4.34
N CYS A 111 -17.81 -16.43 3.49
CA CYS A 111 -16.98 -17.63 3.32
C CYS A 111 -16.18 -17.98 4.60
N LEU A 112 -16.28 -17.18 5.66
CA LEU A 112 -15.87 -17.55 7.02
C LEU A 112 -16.85 -18.50 7.72
N GLN A 113 -17.89 -19.01 7.04
CA GLN A 113 -18.76 -20.05 7.61
C GLN A 113 -18.10 -21.45 7.71
N ASP A 114 -16.94 -21.67 7.09
CA ASP A 114 -16.30 -23.00 7.04
C ASP A 114 -14.97 -23.12 7.81
N PHE A 115 -14.61 -22.16 8.67
CA PHE A 115 -13.51 -22.40 9.62
C PHE A 115 -14.03 -23.13 10.87
N PRO A 116 -13.69 -24.41 11.10
CA PRO A 116 -14.02 -25.05 12.35
C PRO A 116 -13.17 -24.43 13.47
N VAL A 117 -13.87 -23.89 14.46
CA VAL A 117 -13.35 -23.53 15.79
C VAL A 117 -12.72 -24.72 16.51
#